data_AF-A0A1C6A5V6-F1
#
_entry.id   AF-A0A1C6A5V6-F1
#
_cell.length_a   1.000
_cell.length_b   1.000
_cell.length_c   1.000
_cell.angle_alpha   90.00
_cell.angle_beta   90.00
_cell.angle_gamma   90.00
#
_symmetry.space_group_name_H-M   'P 1'
#
loop_
_entity.id
_entity.type
_entity.pdbx_description
1 polymer ?
#
loop_
_entity_poly.entity_id
_entity_poly.type
_entity_poly.pdbx_seq_one_letter_code
_entity_poly.pdbx_strand_id
1 'polypeptide(L)'
;MFAGKPSIILPKPRARIASGCYPVAYTSVIPVHRLDVSLEYTLDEKKASRSQQEASLREAVDEALNQDQTERDLFLSAVGCTVESAFDDMCLIKKMWHKEKGVQGFHLVQSFAPGEASPELAHQIGQEFAQKLLNGKFQVIISTHLNTKCLYNHLVWNSVSLTNGKKYRSNQKSYITRIRRISDELCKKYHLSIIDTEKSQQAAMPYAQWLAEKKGQPTWKTVIQQDVDAAAISALTWKQFLWILGQQGYTFQLNRKYFTLRPPGKERPVRFKTLGPDYTPEAIQRRILEI
;
A
#
# COMPACT_ATOMS: atom_id res chain seq x y z
N MET A 1 40.04 25.85 11.73
CA MET A 1 38.93 25.76 10.75
C MET A 1 38.65 24.30 10.47
N PHE A 2 37.63 23.71 11.11
CA PHE A 2 37.19 22.35 10.81
C PHE A 2 35.87 22.45 10.04
N ALA A 3 35.92 22.14 8.74
CA ALA A 3 34.76 22.11 7.87
C ALA A 3 33.91 20.87 8.20
N GLY A 4 32.66 21.11 8.61
CA GLY A 4 31.69 20.08 8.93
C GLY A 4 31.32 19.23 7.71
N LYS A 5 31.25 17.91 7.93
CA LYS A 5 30.80 16.93 6.94
C LYS A 5 29.32 17.18 6.56
N PRO A 6 28.93 16.98 5.29
CA PRO A 6 27.54 17.08 4.88
C PRO A 6 26.72 15.95 5.53
N SER A 7 25.71 16.36 6.29
CA SER A 7 24.77 15.48 6.97
C SER A 7 23.88 14.81 5.94
N ILE A 8 23.92 13.47 5.89
CA ILE A 8 22.96 12.67 5.15
C ILE A 8 21.59 12.89 5.81
N ILE A 9 20.70 13.61 5.12
CA ILE A 9 19.31 13.77 5.55
C ILE A 9 18.63 12.40 5.41
N LEU A 10 18.55 11.67 6.52
CA LEU A 10 17.71 10.49 6.64
C LEU A 10 16.23 10.93 6.58
N PRO A 11 15.35 10.20 5.87
CA PRO A 11 13.93 10.54 5.81
C PRO A 11 13.28 10.46 7.20
N LYS A 12 12.45 11.46 7.53
CA LYS A 12 11.76 11.63 8.83
C LYS A 12 10.87 10.41 9.19
N PRO A 13 10.75 10.05 10.49
CA PRO A 13 10.08 8.83 10.97
C PRO A 13 8.55 8.95 11.15
N ARG A 14 7.84 9.80 10.39
CA ARG A 14 6.39 10.02 10.56
C ARG A 14 5.65 9.78 9.25
N ALA A 15 5.43 8.53 8.88
CA ALA A 15 4.38 8.19 7.93
C ALA A 15 3.03 8.25 8.67
N ARG A 16 2.22 9.29 8.42
CA ARG A 16 0.79 9.29 8.77
C ARG A 16 0.04 8.70 7.58
N ILE A 17 -0.95 7.84 7.82
CA ILE A 17 -1.89 7.50 6.75
C ILE A 17 -2.73 8.76 6.50
N ALA A 18 -2.66 9.29 5.28
CA ALA A 18 -3.54 10.37 4.84
C ALA A 18 -4.80 9.75 4.24
N SER A 19 -5.96 10.11 4.79
CA SER A 19 -7.26 9.81 4.18
C SER A 19 -7.41 10.71 2.95
N GLY A 20 -7.60 10.12 1.77
CA GLY A 20 -7.82 10.83 0.52
C GLY A 20 -9.04 10.26 -0.19
N CYS A 21 -9.86 11.13 -0.77
CA CYS A 21 -11.01 10.70 -1.55
C CYS A 21 -10.54 10.14 -2.89
N TYR A 22 -10.87 8.88 -3.17
CA TYR A 22 -10.56 8.21 -4.42
C TYR A 22 -11.88 7.90 -5.16
N PRO A 23 -11.86 7.85 -6.51
CA PRO A 23 -13.04 7.51 -7.30
C PRO A 23 -13.45 6.03 -7.19
N VAL A 24 -12.68 5.23 -6.45
CA VAL A 24 -12.83 3.79 -6.27
C VAL A 24 -12.34 3.40 -4.88
N ALA A 25 -12.86 2.29 -4.34
CA ALA A 25 -12.42 1.80 -3.04
C ALA A 25 -10.89 1.52 -3.02
N TYR A 26 -10.20 2.09 -2.04
CA TYR A 26 -8.74 1.96 -1.88
C TYR A 26 -8.37 1.55 -0.46
N THR A 27 -7.45 0.59 -0.35
CA THR A 27 -6.96 0.08 0.93
C THR A 27 -5.46 0.24 1.08
N SER A 28 -5.05 0.84 2.20
CA SER A 28 -3.65 1.02 2.61
C SER A 28 -3.42 0.52 4.03
N VAL A 29 -2.17 0.18 4.34
CA VAL A 29 -1.84 -0.37 5.64
C VAL A 29 -0.38 -0.16 5.99
N ILE A 30 -0.10 0.22 7.24
CA ILE A 30 1.25 0.48 7.72
C ILE A 30 1.53 -0.21 9.06
N PRO A 31 2.78 -0.65 9.31
CA PRO A 31 3.21 -1.03 10.65
C PRO A 31 3.29 0.22 11.54
N VAL A 32 2.86 0.11 12.80
CA VAL A 32 2.89 1.21 13.77
C VAL A 32 3.79 0.90 14.96
N HIS A 33 4.60 1.88 15.33
CA HIS A 33 5.49 1.86 16.50
C HIS A 33 4.94 2.65 17.69
N ARG A 34 4.03 3.60 17.41
CA ARG A 34 3.27 4.39 18.37
C ARG A 34 1.80 4.01 18.27
N LEU A 35 1.46 2.93 18.97
CA LEU A 35 0.10 2.36 18.93
C LEU A 35 -0.92 3.32 19.55
N ASP A 36 -0.52 4.02 20.62
CA ASP A 36 -1.25 5.11 21.26
C ASP A 36 -1.76 6.14 20.25
N VAL A 37 -0.87 6.69 19.42
CA VAL A 37 -1.21 7.72 18.43
C VAL A 37 -2.16 7.18 17.35
N SER A 38 -2.03 5.90 17.00
CA SER A 38 -2.88 5.29 15.97
C SER A 38 -4.28 5.01 16.50
N LEU A 39 -4.39 4.61 17.77
CA LEU A 39 -5.65 4.43 18.47
C LEU A 39 -6.36 5.76 18.70
N GLU A 40 -5.65 6.78 19.20
CA GLU A 40 -6.20 8.12 19.41
C GLU A 40 -6.82 8.69 18.13
N TYR A 41 -6.13 8.57 16.99
CA TYR A 41 -6.68 9.01 15.71
C TYR A 41 -7.91 8.19 15.28
N THR A 42 -7.85 6.87 15.48
CA THR A 42 -8.92 5.95 15.04
C THR A 42 -10.18 6.12 15.88
N LEU A 43 -10.03 6.35 17.19
CA LEU A 43 -11.09 6.50 18.18
C LEU A 43 -11.66 7.93 18.26
N ASP A 44 -11.34 8.81 17.33
CA ASP A 44 -11.86 10.18 17.30
C ASP A 44 -13.39 10.17 17.10
N GLU A 45 -14.12 10.25 18.21
CA GLU A 45 -15.59 10.26 18.23
C GLU A 45 -16.16 11.37 17.38
N LYS A 46 -15.48 12.52 17.27
CA LYS A 46 -15.97 13.62 16.44
C LYS A 46 -16.04 13.23 14.99
N LYS A 47 -15.10 12.40 14.53
CA LYS A 47 -15.07 11.90 13.16
C LYS A 47 -15.98 10.71 12.95
N ALA A 48 -16.24 9.92 13.98
CA ALA A 48 -17.04 8.69 13.90
C ALA A 48 -18.51 8.87 14.31
N SER A 49 -18.88 10.05 14.82
CA SER A 49 -20.24 10.38 15.23
C SER A 49 -21.06 10.94 14.07
N ARG A 50 -22.26 10.39 13.88
CA ARG A 50 -23.24 10.86 12.88
C ARG A 50 -23.73 12.26 13.23
N SER A 51 -24.22 12.46 14.46
CA SER A 51 -24.76 13.75 14.90
C SER A 51 -23.74 14.89 14.76
N GLN A 52 -22.46 14.62 15.04
CA GLN A 52 -21.40 15.61 14.89
C GLN A 52 -20.95 15.84 13.44
N GLN A 53 -21.28 14.93 12.51
CA GLN A 53 -20.91 15.01 11.10
C GLN A 53 -22.10 15.21 10.16
N GLU A 54 -23.24 15.65 10.67
CA GLU A 54 -24.47 15.82 9.88
C GLU A 54 -24.28 16.72 8.64
N ALA A 55 -23.56 17.84 8.78
CA ALA A 55 -23.24 18.71 7.65
C ALA A 55 -22.38 18.02 6.58
N SER A 56 -21.33 17.31 7.00
CA SER A 56 -20.44 16.56 6.10
C SER A 56 -21.17 15.42 5.38
N LEU A 57 -22.10 14.75 6.08
CA LEU A 57 -22.92 13.66 5.53
C LEU A 57 -23.93 14.16 4.49
N ARG A 58 -24.58 15.31 4.75
CA ARG A 58 -25.50 15.95 3.81
C ARG A 58 -24.81 16.35 2.50
N GLU A 59 -23.53 16.73 2.55
CA GLU A 59 -22.74 17.02 1.35
C GLU A 59 -22.25 15.76 0.60
N ALA A 60 -22.24 14.60 1.26
CA ALA A 60 -21.65 13.37 0.76
C ALA A 60 -22.67 12.36 0.19
N VAL A 61 -23.92 12.44 0.64
CA VAL A 61 -24.99 11.46 0.34
C VAL A 61 -26.15 12.16 -0.37
N ASP A 62 -26.47 11.73 -1.59
CA ASP A 62 -27.71 12.16 -2.27
C ASP A 62 -28.91 11.78 -1.38
N GLU A 63 -29.79 12.76 -1.16
CA GLU A 63 -30.85 12.80 -0.14
C GLU A 63 -31.82 11.59 -0.16
N ALA A 64 -31.84 10.82 -1.26
CA ALA A 64 -32.64 9.62 -1.45
C ALA A 64 -32.16 8.39 -0.64
N LEU A 65 -30.91 8.35 -0.14
CA LEU A 65 -30.37 7.21 0.63
C LEU A 65 -30.55 7.34 2.16
N ASN A 66 -31.13 8.45 2.63
CA ASN A 66 -31.21 8.78 4.06
C ASN A 66 -32.53 8.41 4.76
N GLN A 67 -33.53 7.90 4.04
CA GLN A 67 -34.88 7.72 4.61
C GLN A 67 -35.06 6.48 5.50
N ASP A 68 -34.08 5.58 5.58
CA ASP A 68 -34.24 4.27 6.26
C ASP A 68 -33.04 3.85 7.14
N GLN A 69 -32.24 4.82 7.64
CA GLN A 69 -31.02 4.51 8.39
C GLN A 69 -31.27 4.40 9.91
N THR A 70 -30.92 3.24 10.47
CA THR A 70 -30.98 2.91 11.92
C THR A 70 -30.29 3.96 12.81
N GLU A 71 -30.82 4.15 14.02
CA GLU A 71 -30.44 5.12 15.10
C GLU A 71 -29.00 4.98 15.67
N ARG A 72 -28.01 4.52 14.88
CA ARG A 72 -26.62 4.43 15.35
C ARG A 72 -25.92 5.78 15.21
N ASP A 73 -25.57 6.38 16.34
CA ASP A 73 -24.85 7.65 16.37
C ASP A 73 -23.32 7.49 16.30
N LEU A 74 -22.75 6.36 16.76
CA LEU A 74 -21.30 6.18 16.85
C LEU A 74 -20.82 4.89 16.16
N PHE A 75 -19.88 5.03 15.23
CA PHE A 75 -19.35 3.92 14.43
C PHE A 75 -17.98 3.43 14.93
N LEU A 76 -17.95 2.91 16.16
CA LEU A 76 -16.79 2.30 16.80
C LEU A 76 -17.09 0.86 17.19
N SER A 77 -16.15 -0.06 16.93
CA SER A 77 -16.22 -1.46 17.34
C SER A 77 -14.85 -1.95 17.81
N ALA A 78 -14.84 -2.88 18.75
CA ALA A 78 -13.64 -3.51 19.27
C ALA A 78 -13.79 -5.03 19.30
N VAL A 79 -12.69 -5.75 19.04
CA VAL A 79 -12.62 -7.21 19.16
C VAL A 79 -11.42 -7.56 20.03
N GLY A 80 -11.64 -8.36 21.08
CA GLY A 80 -10.59 -8.80 22.00
C GLY A 80 -10.01 -7.70 22.92
N CYS A 81 -10.58 -6.50 22.88
CA CYS A 81 -10.31 -5.37 23.77
C CYS A 81 -11.58 -4.52 23.88
N THR A 82 -11.58 -3.53 24.76
CA THR A 82 -12.64 -2.51 24.82
C THR A 82 -12.22 -1.25 24.06
N VAL A 83 -13.18 -0.41 23.70
CA VAL A 83 -12.91 0.86 23.01
C VAL A 83 -12.19 1.82 23.95
N GLU A 84 -12.60 1.85 25.21
CA GLU A 84 -12.16 2.77 26.25
C GLU A 84 -10.74 2.45 26.75
N SER A 85 -10.39 1.16 26.88
CA SER A 85 -9.08 0.70 27.37
C SER A 85 -8.22 0.05 26.28
N ALA A 86 -8.52 0.29 25.00
CA ALA A 86 -7.87 -0.38 23.87
C ALA A 86 -6.33 -0.41 23.94
N PHE A 87 -5.71 0.71 24.30
CA PHE A 87 -4.25 0.80 24.37
C PHE A 87 -3.68 -0.06 25.51
N ASP A 88 -4.29 0.04 26.69
CA ASP A 88 -3.85 -0.69 27.88
C ASP A 88 -4.05 -2.19 27.69
N ASP A 89 -5.23 -2.60 27.21
CA ASP A 89 -5.55 -3.98 26.85
C ASP A 89 -4.52 -4.57 25.88
N MET A 90 -4.15 -3.80 24.84
CA MET A 90 -3.16 -4.22 23.86
C MET A 90 -1.75 -4.26 24.42
N CYS A 91 -1.42 -3.43 25.41
CA CYS A 91 -0.14 -3.46 26.09
C CYS A 91 -0.04 -4.64 27.07
N LEU A 92 -1.13 -4.99 27.75
CA LEU A 92 -1.20 -6.14 28.65
C LEU A 92 -0.87 -7.45 27.93
N ILE A 93 -1.44 -7.67 26.74
CA ILE A 93 -1.12 -8.86 25.93
C ILE A 93 0.37 -8.90 25.53
N LYS A 94 0.98 -7.74 25.20
CA LYS A 94 2.41 -7.70 24.87
C LYS A 94 3.28 -8.00 26.07
N LYS A 95 2.92 -7.50 27.25
CA LYS A 95 3.59 -7.79 28.52
C LYS A 95 3.53 -9.28 28.85
N MET A 96 2.33 -9.86 28.78
CA MET A 96 2.08 -11.28 29.03
C MET A 96 2.95 -12.20 28.16
N TRP A 97 3.18 -11.84 26.89
CA TRP A 97 4.00 -12.62 25.97
C TRP A 97 5.47 -12.15 25.86
N HIS A 98 5.89 -11.18 26.67
CA HIS A 98 7.23 -10.58 26.65
C HIS A 98 7.64 -10.01 25.26
N LYS A 99 6.72 -9.26 24.63
CA LYS A 99 6.81 -8.76 23.24
C LYS A 99 6.63 -7.24 23.10
N GLU A 100 7.13 -6.48 24.06
CA GLU A 100 6.94 -5.03 24.18
C GLU A 100 7.80 -4.19 23.22
N LYS A 101 8.82 -4.78 22.58
CA LYS A 101 9.73 -4.07 21.67
C LYS A 101 9.32 -4.22 20.19
N GLY A 102 9.74 -3.26 19.36
CA GLY A 102 9.56 -3.31 17.91
C GLY A 102 8.21 -2.75 17.42
N VAL A 103 7.64 -3.39 16.40
CA VAL A 103 6.31 -3.03 15.86
C VAL A 103 5.24 -3.37 16.91
N GLN A 104 4.43 -2.37 17.26
CA GLN A 104 3.40 -2.44 18.30
C GLN A 104 2.05 -2.88 17.73
N GLY A 105 1.78 -2.57 16.47
CA GLY A 105 0.54 -2.93 15.80
C GLY A 105 0.59 -2.60 14.33
N PHE A 106 -0.57 -2.59 13.71
CA PHE A 106 -0.75 -2.16 12.31
C PHE A 106 -1.99 -1.28 12.23
N HIS A 107 -1.95 -0.31 11.31
CA HIS A 107 -3.07 0.58 11.00
C HIS A 107 -3.44 0.42 9.54
N LEU A 108 -4.66 -0.01 9.27
CA LEU A 108 -5.26 -0.13 7.94
C LEU A 108 -6.30 0.96 7.76
N VAL A 109 -6.34 1.50 6.55
CA VAL A 109 -7.38 2.42 6.08
C VAL A 109 -7.99 1.86 4.82
N GLN A 110 -9.30 1.66 4.82
CA GLN A 110 -10.12 1.31 3.66
C GLN A 110 -11.04 2.49 3.37
N SER A 111 -10.98 2.99 2.14
CA SER A 111 -11.80 4.11 1.66
C SER A 111 -12.87 3.59 0.71
N PHE A 112 -13.99 4.30 0.65
CA PHE A 112 -15.09 4.07 -0.28
C PHE A 112 -15.27 5.31 -1.15
N ALA A 113 -15.69 5.12 -2.41
CA ALA A 113 -16.04 6.21 -3.30
C ALA A 113 -17.21 7.03 -2.73
N PRO A 114 -17.29 8.33 -3.02
CA PRO A 114 -18.41 9.16 -2.58
C PRO A 114 -19.76 8.56 -2.98
N GLY A 115 -20.70 8.48 -2.03
CA GLY A 115 -22.07 8.03 -2.28
C GLY A 115 -22.26 6.52 -2.51
N GLU A 116 -21.22 5.70 -2.54
CA GLU A 116 -21.38 4.25 -2.81
C GLU A 116 -21.77 3.42 -1.58
N ALA A 117 -21.52 3.93 -0.37
CA ALA A 117 -21.79 3.22 0.87
C ALA A 117 -22.41 4.17 1.91
N SER A 118 -23.36 3.64 2.70
CA SER A 118 -23.84 4.31 3.91
C SER A 118 -22.84 4.12 5.07
N PRO A 119 -22.89 4.95 6.12
CA PRO A 119 -22.09 4.75 7.33
C PRO A 119 -22.22 3.34 7.93
N GLU A 120 -23.42 2.78 8.00
CA GLU A 120 -23.67 1.42 8.49
C GLU A 120 -23.01 0.37 7.62
N LEU A 121 -23.18 0.48 6.30
CA LEU A 121 -22.61 -0.47 5.36
C LEU A 121 -21.08 -0.42 5.41
N ALA A 122 -20.51 0.79 5.40
CA ALA A 122 -19.07 0.97 5.55
C ALA A 122 -18.57 0.33 6.86
N HIS A 123 -19.22 0.58 7.98
CA HIS A 123 -18.82 0.01 9.26
C HIS A 123 -18.97 -1.52 9.32
N GLN A 124 -20.04 -2.06 8.75
CA GLN A 124 -20.25 -3.51 8.61
C GLN A 124 -19.13 -4.14 7.77
N ILE A 125 -18.76 -3.53 6.65
CA ILE A 125 -17.64 -4.00 5.82
C ILE A 125 -16.33 -3.99 6.62
N GLY A 126 -16.10 -2.96 7.46
CA GLY A 126 -14.92 -2.89 8.33
C GLY A 126 -14.85 -4.03 9.35
N GLN A 127 -15.99 -4.40 9.94
CA GLN A 127 -16.10 -5.55 10.85
C GLN A 127 -15.84 -6.89 10.14
N GLU A 128 -16.44 -7.11 8.97
CA GLU A 128 -16.17 -8.31 8.18
C GLU A 128 -14.71 -8.39 7.71
N PHE A 129 -14.11 -7.24 7.38
CA PHE A 129 -12.70 -7.15 7.03
C PHE A 129 -11.84 -7.63 8.20
N ALA A 130 -12.04 -7.07 9.39
CA ALA A 130 -11.30 -7.45 10.59
C ALA A 130 -11.43 -8.95 10.87
N GLN A 131 -12.63 -9.51 10.74
CA GLN A 131 -12.86 -10.94 10.92
C GLN A 131 -12.10 -11.78 9.89
N LYS A 132 -12.18 -11.46 8.58
CA LYS A 132 -11.46 -12.18 7.52
C LYS A 132 -9.93 -12.07 7.66
N LEU A 133 -9.43 -10.91 8.09
CA LEU A 133 -8.00 -10.63 8.17
C LEU A 133 -7.37 -11.26 9.41
N LEU A 134 -8.01 -11.11 10.57
CA LEU A 134 -7.43 -11.40 11.88
C LEU A 134 -8.02 -12.65 12.52
N ASN A 135 -9.22 -13.08 12.10
CA ASN A 135 -9.91 -14.29 12.55
C ASN A 135 -10.02 -14.37 14.09
N GLY A 136 -10.30 -13.24 14.74
CA GLY A 136 -10.38 -13.12 16.20
C GLY A 136 -9.07 -13.38 16.97
N LYS A 137 -7.93 -13.59 16.28
CA LYS A 137 -6.65 -13.94 16.92
C LYS A 137 -5.90 -12.73 17.48
N PHE A 138 -6.26 -11.53 17.04
CA PHE A 138 -5.60 -10.28 17.42
C PHE A 138 -6.66 -9.30 17.92
N GLN A 139 -6.29 -8.51 18.92
CA GLN A 139 -7.12 -7.40 19.38
C GLN A 139 -7.16 -6.34 18.29
N VAL A 140 -8.34 -5.80 17.98
CA VAL A 140 -8.52 -4.80 16.92
C VAL A 140 -9.60 -3.81 17.29
N ILE A 141 -9.34 -2.54 16.98
CA ILE A 141 -10.29 -1.44 16.96
C ILE A 141 -10.67 -1.14 15.51
N ILE A 142 -11.95 -0.89 15.30
CA ILE A 142 -12.56 -0.61 14.00
C ILE A 142 -13.36 0.68 14.17
N SER A 143 -13.09 1.66 13.31
CA SER A 143 -13.78 2.95 13.33
C SER A 143 -14.13 3.37 11.92
N THR A 144 -15.32 3.94 11.73
CA THR A 144 -15.71 4.52 10.44
C THR A 144 -15.77 6.03 10.57
N HIS A 145 -14.86 6.71 9.87
CA HIS A 145 -14.78 8.17 9.85
C HIS A 145 -15.72 8.73 8.77
N LEU A 146 -16.59 9.65 9.18
CA LEU A 146 -17.65 10.29 8.40
C LEU A 146 -17.35 11.77 8.09
N ASN A 147 -16.23 12.29 8.59
CA ASN A 147 -15.90 13.72 8.58
C ASN A 147 -15.43 14.26 7.23
N THR A 148 -15.57 13.49 6.16
CA THR A 148 -15.22 13.91 4.80
C THR A 148 -16.24 13.37 3.82
N LYS A 149 -16.19 13.86 2.58
CA LYS A 149 -17.03 13.37 1.48
C LYS A 149 -16.94 11.86 1.23
N CYS A 150 -15.81 11.23 1.56
CA CYS A 150 -15.63 9.80 1.47
C CYS A 150 -15.63 9.17 2.85
N LEU A 151 -16.25 8.00 2.96
CA LEU A 151 -16.21 7.21 4.19
C LEU A 151 -14.90 6.43 4.26
N TYR A 152 -14.32 6.35 5.46
CA TYR A 152 -13.11 5.56 5.71
C TYR A 152 -13.29 4.63 6.89
N ASN A 153 -12.98 3.36 6.71
CA ASN A 153 -12.73 2.45 7.80
C ASN A 153 -11.26 2.52 8.24
N HIS A 154 -11.04 2.77 9.53
CA HIS A 154 -9.77 2.67 10.20
C HIS A 154 -9.76 1.41 11.07
N LEU A 155 -8.83 0.50 10.80
CA LEU A 155 -8.61 -0.71 11.60
C LEU A 155 -7.23 -0.65 12.24
N VAL A 156 -7.16 -0.68 13.57
CA VAL A 156 -5.89 -0.73 14.32
C VAL A 156 -5.85 -1.99 15.15
N TRP A 157 -4.84 -2.85 14.92
CA TRP A 157 -4.73 -4.12 15.64
C TRP A 157 -3.37 -4.35 16.27
N ASN A 158 -3.38 -5.15 17.32
CA ASN A 158 -2.20 -5.53 18.08
C ASN A 158 -1.23 -6.37 17.24
N SER A 159 0.07 -6.16 17.39
CA SER A 159 1.06 -6.98 16.69
C SER A 159 1.20 -8.39 17.28
N VAL A 160 0.63 -8.68 18.45
CA VAL A 160 0.77 -9.95 19.16
C VAL A 160 -0.58 -10.68 19.20
N SER A 161 -0.57 -11.96 18.87
CA SER A 161 -1.75 -12.83 18.90
C SER A 161 -2.16 -13.12 20.34
N LEU A 162 -3.47 -13.02 20.62
CA LEU A 162 -4.11 -13.42 21.87
C LEU A 162 -3.86 -14.90 22.19
N THR A 163 -3.93 -15.74 21.15
CA THR A 163 -3.99 -17.20 21.31
C THR A 163 -2.65 -17.87 21.58
N ASN A 164 -1.55 -17.31 21.06
CA ASN A 164 -0.26 -18.00 21.05
C ASN A 164 0.96 -17.08 21.14
N GLY A 165 0.76 -15.78 21.39
CA GLY A 165 1.84 -14.81 21.52
C GLY A 165 2.67 -14.58 20.25
N LYS A 166 2.33 -15.22 19.12
CA LYS A 166 3.06 -15.04 17.88
C LYS A 166 2.80 -13.63 17.34
N LYS A 167 3.87 -12.99 16.87
CA LYS A 167 3.77 -11.71 16.18
C LYS A 167 3.03 -11.91 14.85
N TYR A 168 2.16 -10.95 14.53
CA TYR A 168 1.55 -10.84 13.21
C TYR A 168 2.65 -10.73 12.16
N ARG A 169 2.69 -11.69 11.23
CA ARG A 169 3.71 -11.75 10.16
C ARG A 169 3.17 -11.09 8.90
N SER A 170 3.63 -9.88 8.61
CA SER A 170 3.48 -9.26 7.29
C SER A 170 4.75 -9.48 6.46
N ASN A 171 4.65 -10.24 5.37
CA ASN A 171 5.59 -10.17 4.26
C ASN A 171 5.06 -9.10 3.28
N GLN A 172 5.77 -7.98 3.11
CA GLN A 172 5.24 -6.78 2.45
C GLN A 172 4.52 -7.04 1.11
N LYS A 173 5.08 -7.93 0.27
CA LYS A 173 4.50 -8.28 -1.03
C LYS A 173 3.20 -9.10 -0.92
N SER A 174 3.15 -10.12 -0.07
CA SER A 174 1.97 -10.99 0.07
C SER A 174 0.92 -10.40 1.00
N TYR A 175 1.31 -9.48 1.88
CA TYR A 175 0.44 -8.72 2.76
C TYR A 175 -0.44 -7.73 2.00
N ILE A 176 0.17 -6.91 1.13
CA ILE A 176 -0.57 -5.97 0.27
C ILE A 176 -1.54 -6.74 -0.63
N THR A 177 -1.09 -7.85 -1.25
CA THR A 177 -1.97 -8.67 -2.09
C THR A 177 -3.12 -9.29 -1.30
N ARG A 178 -2.89 -9.82 -0.09
CA ARG A 178 -3.95 -10.42 0.73
C ARG A 178 -4.97 -9.38 1.22
N ILE A 179 -4.51 -8.25 1.71
CA ILE A 179 -5.39 -7.17 2.22
C ILE A 179 -6.22 -6.60 1.08
N ARG A 180 -5.61 -6.32 -0.07
CA ARG A 180 -6.34 -5.87 -1.26
C ARG A 180 -7.38 -6.90 -1.69
N ARG A 181 -7.00 -8.19 -1.78
CA ARG A 181 -7.94 -9.24 -2.15
C ARG A 181 -9.15 -9.30 -1.21
N ILE A 182 -8.94 -9.21 0.10
CA ILE A 182 -10.04 -9.18 1.07
C ILE A 182 -10.92 -7.94 0.85
N SER A 183 -10.31 -6.77 0.64
CA SER A 183 -11.03 -5.53 0.33
C SER A 183 -11.88 -5.69 -0.94
N ASP A 184 -11.29 -6.17 -2.03
CA ASP A 184 -11.94 -6.31 -3.33
C ASP A 184 -13.06 -7.35 -3.27
N GLU A 185 -12.85 -8.48 -2.58
CA GLU A 185 -13.89 -9.49 -2.33
C GLU A 185 -15.09 -8.91 -1.57
N LEU A 186 -14.83 -8.07 -0.55
CA LEU A 186 -15.88 -7.42 0.22
C LEU A 186 -16.60 -6.36 -0.61
N CYS A 187 -15.86 -5.49 -1.31
CA CYS A 187 -16.46 -4.48 -2.18
C CYS A 187 -17.33 -5.12 -3.27
N LYS A 188 -16.86 -6.20 -3.91
CA LYS A 188 -17.66 -6.99 -4.86
C LYS A 188 -18.91 -7.59 -4.23
N LYS A 189 -18.81 -8.16 -3.02
CA LYS A 189 -19.94 -8.76 -2.28
C LYS A 189 -21.06 -7.73 -2.05
N TYR A 190 -20.71 -6.46 -1.84
CA TYR A 190 -21.65 -5.38 -1.56
C TYR A 190 -21.92 -4.47 -2.77
N HIS A 191 -21.55 -4.90 -3.98
CA HIS A 191 -21.75 -4.15 -5.22
C HIS A 191 -21.10 -2.75 -5.23
N LEU A 192 -19.99 -2.59 -4.51
CA LEU A 192 -19.19 -1.36 -4.46
C LEU A 192 -18.13 -1.34 -5.55
N SER A 193 -17.65 -0.14 -5.89
CA SER A 193 -16.60 0.03 -6.88
C SER A 193 -15.28 -0.58 -6.41
N ILE A 194 -14.51 -1.14 -7.36
CA ILE A 194 -13.18 -1.69 -7.10
C ILE A 194 -12.17 -1.12 -8.08
N ILE A 195 -10.90 -1.07 -7.68
CA ILE A 195 -9.81 -0.77 -8.60
C ILE A 195 -9.69 -1.95 -9.58
N ASP A 196 -9.80 -1.66 -10.88
CA ASP A 196 -9.69 -2.69 -11.91
C ASP A 196 -8.32 -3.39 -11.86
N THR A 197 -8.37 -4.70 -11.58
CA THR A 197 -7.24 -5.50 -11.13
C THR A 197 -6.21 -5.82 -12.21
N GLU A 198 -6.54 -5.72 -13.50
CA GLU A 198 -5.61 -6.05 -14.59
C GLU A 198 -4.36 -5.14 -14.59
N LYS A 199 -4.50 -3.87 -14.18
CA LYS A 199 -3.37 -2.93 -14.02
C LYS A 199 -2.70 -2.99 -12.64
N SER A 200 -3.36 -3.58 -11.64
CA SER A 200 -2.94 -3.57 -10.23
C SER A 200 -2.12 -4.81 -9.82
N GLN A 201 -2.30 -5.93 -10.53
CA GLN A 201 -1.52 -7.16 -10.33
C GLN A 201 -0.09 -7.09 -10.89
N GLN A 202 0.20 -6.11 -11.75
CA GLN A 202 1.57 -5.77 -12.13
C GLN A 202 2.26 -5.12 -10.93
N ALA A 203 2.90 -5.96 -10.12
CA ALA A 203 3.79 -5.65 -9.01
C ALA A 203 3.97 -4.16 -8.67
N ALA A 204 3.43 -3.74 -7.52
CA ALA A 204 3.63 -2.43 -6.89
C ALA A 204 4.85 -1.67 -7.44
N MET A 205 4.59 -0.78 -8.40
CA MET A 205 5.58 0.11 -8.97
C MET A 205 6.19 0.91 -7.80
N PRO A 206 7.53 0.96 -7.66
CA PRO A 206 8.18 1.80 -6.67
C PRO A 206 7.66 3.24 -6.81
N TYR A 207 7.29 3.88 -5.70
CA TYR A 207 6.65 5.21 -5.69
C TYR A 207 7.41 6.26 -6.54
N ALA A 208 8.74 6.16 -6.60
CA ALA A 208 9.58 7.01 -7.45
C ALA A 208 9.34 6.82 -8.97
N GLN A 209 9.04 5.59 -9.39
CA GLN A 209 8.74 5.26 -10.78
C GLN A 209 7.32 5.74 -11.16
N TRP A 210 6.34 5.55 -10.27
CA TRP A 210 4.99 6.10 -10.45
C TRP A 210 4.97 7.64 -10.51
N LEU A 211 5.72 8.30 -9.62
CA LEU A 211 5.80 9.77 -9.59
C LEU A 211 6.47 10.35 -10.86
N ALA A 212 7.45 9.65 -11.41
CA ALA A 212 8.14 10.05 -12.63
C ALA A 212 7.25 9.88 -13.88
N GLU A 213 6.50 8.78 -13.98
CA GLU A 213 5.49 8.57 -15.04
C GLU A 213 4.38 9.63 -14.98
N LYS A 214 3.86 9.94 -13.78
CA LYS A 214 2.86 11.01 -13.56
C LYS A 214 3.36 12.41 -13.95
N LYS A 215 4.68 12.63 -13.92
CA LYS A 215 5.32 13.90 -14.30
C LYS A 215 5.89 13.91 -15.72
N GLY A 216 5.70 12.82 -16.49
CA GLY A 216 6.30 12.68 -17.82
C GLY A 216 7.83 12.69 -17.81
N GLN A 217 8.46 12.41 -16.67
CA GLN A 217 9.91 12.45 -16.53
C GLN A 217 10.50 11.06 -16.82
N PRO A 218 11.47 10.95 -17.75
CA PRO A 218 12.12 9.68 -18.02
C PRO A 218 12.86 9.21 -16.76
N THR A 219 12.55 8.00 -16.29
CA THR A 219 13.34 7.39 -15.20
C THR A 219 14.63 6.82 -15.78
N TRP A 220 15.64 6.61 -14.92
CA TRP A 220 16.86 5.89 -15.31
C TRP A 220 16.55 4.52 -15.96
N LYS A 221 15.42 3.91 -15.62
CA LYS A 221 14.97 2.64 -16.19
C LYS A 221 14.40 2.85 -17.60
N THR A 222 13.57 3.87 -17.79
CA THR A 222 12.96 4.20 -19.10
C THR A 222 14.02 4.54 -20.14
N VAL A 223 15.06 5.31 -19.77
CA VAL A 223 16.16 5.66 -20.68
C VAL A 223 16.89 4.39 -21.15
N ILE A 224 17.22 3.49 -20.23
CA ILE A 224 17.87 2.22 -20.58
C ILE A 224 16.97 1.36 -21.46
N GLN A 225 15.66 1.32 -21.19
CA GLN A 225 14.72 0.55 -22.01
C GLN A 225 14.67 1.08 -23.44
N GLN A 226 14.60 2.41 -23.62
CA GLN A 226 14.62 3.05 -24.93
C GLN A 226 15.91 2.76 -25.71
N ASP A 227 17.06 2.86 -25.05
CA ASP A 227 18.36 2.55 -25.67
C ASP A 227 18.44 1.07 -26.08
N VAL A 228 17.96 0.17 -25.22
CA VAL A 228 17.90 -1.27 -25.50
C VAL A 228 16.93 -1.57 -26.65
N ASP A 229 15.77 -0.93 -26.70
CA ASP A 229 14.79 -1.12 -27.76
C ASP A 229 15.32 -0.62 -29.11
N ALA A 230 15.94 0.57 -29.14
CA ALA A 230 16.57 1.11 -30.34
C ALA A 230 17.71 0.22 -30.85
N ALA A 231 18.54 -0.30 -29.94
CA ALA A 231 19.62 -1.23 -30.28
C ALA A 231 19.10 -2.58 -30.77
N ALA A 232 18.00 -3.10 -30.19
CA ALA A 232 17.39 -4.35 -30.61
C ALA A 232 16.76 -4.25 -32.00
N ILE A 233 16.12 -3.12 -32.34
CA ILE A 233 15.58 -2.85 -33.68
C ILE A 233 16.69 -2.80 -34.74
N SER A 234 17.86 -2.27 -34.36
CA SER A 234 18.97 -2.02 -35.29
C SER A 234 19.94 -3.19 -35.44
N ALA A 235 19.82 -4.22 -34.61
CA ALA A 235 20.73 -5.35 -34.57
C ALA A 235 20.14 -6.58 -35.27
N LEU A 236 20.97 -7.29 -36.05
CA LEU A 236 20.64 -8.58 -36.67
C LEU A 236 21.22 -9.77 -35.88
N THR A 237 22.11 -9.49 -34.92
CA THR A 237 22.72 -10.51 -34.06
C THR A 237 22.92 -9.98 -32.65
N TRP A 238 23.00 -10.89 -31.67
CA TRP A 238 23.31 -10.54 -30.28
C TRP A 238 24.63 -9.77 -30.15
N LYS A 239 25.64 -10.12 -30.96
CA LYS A 239 26.93 -9.42 -30.97
C LYS A 239 26.80 -7.98 -31.48
N GLN A 240 25.99 -7.76 -32.52
CA GLN A 240 25.71 -6.42 -33.04
C GLN A 240 24.93 -5.58 -32.04
N PHE A 241 23.95 -6.16 -31.36
CA PHE A 241 23.21 -5.51 -30.28
C PHE A 241 24.14 -4.97 -29.17
N LEU A 242 25.04 -5.81 -28.66
CA LEU A 242 26.00 -5.40 -27.65
C LEU A 242 26.97 -4.33 -28.17
N TRP A 243 27.35 -4.42 -29.44
CA TRP A 243 28.23 -3.45 -30.07
C TRP A 243 27.57 -2.07 -30.17
N ILE A 244 26.31 -1.99 -30.61
CA ILE A 244 25.54 -0.74 -30.72
C ILE A 244 25.42 -0.05 -29.36
N LEU A 245 25.03 -0.78 -28.32
CA LEU A 245 24.97 -0.23 -26.97
C LEU A 245 26.36 0.15 -26.43
N GLY A 246 27.39 -0.60 -26.79
CA GLY A 246 28.78 -0.27 -26.47
C GLY A 246 29.21 1.09 -27.03
N GLN A 247 28.78 1.45 -28.25
CA GLN A 247 29.01 2.78 -28.83
C GLN A 247 28.32 3.90 -28.04
N GLN A 248 27.22 3.59 -27.35
CA GLN A 248 26.51 4.52 -26.47
C GLN A 248 27.11 4.57 -25.05
N GLY A 249 28.27 3.92 -24.81
CA GLY A 249 28.96 3.93 -23.53
C GLY A 249 28.47 2.87 -22.53
N TYR A 250 27.66 1.91 -22.96
CA TYR A 250 27.25 0.80 -22.11
C TYR A 250 28.38 -0.23 -21.94
N THR A 251 28.46 -0.81 -20.74
CA THR A 251 29.39 -1.90 -20.44
C THR A 251 28.65 -3.12 -19.90
N PHE A 252 29.14 -4.32 -20.17
CA PHE A 252 28.41 -5.56 -19.90
C PHE A 252 29.19 -6.53 -19.04
N GLN A 253 28.49 -7.27 -18.18
CA GLN A 253 29.02 -8.46 -17.50
C GLN A 253 28.12 -9.65 -17.83
N LEU A 254 28.59 -10.50 -18.75
CA LEU A 254 27.83 -11.63 -19.32
C LEU A 254 28.35 -13.00 -18.84
N ASN A 255 29.41 -13.02 -18.02
CA ASN A 255 30.08 -14.24 -17.55
C ASN A 255 29.66 -14.68 -16.13
N ARG A 256 28.61 -14.08 -15.56
CA ARG A 256 28.11 -14.38 -14.21
C ARG A 256 26.71 -14.99 -14.27
N LYS A 257 26.24 -15.53 -13.12
CA LYS A 257 24.89 -16.10 -12.93
C LYS A 257 23.75 -15.22 -13.45
N TYR A 258 23.92 -13.90 -13.54
CA TYR A 258 22.97 -12.99 -14.13
C TYR A 258 23.67 -12.02 -15.07
N PHE A 259 23.17 -11.86 -16.29
CA PHE A 259 23.67 -10.86 -17.22
C PHE A 259 23.33 -9.46 -16.71
N THR A 260 24.30 -8.56 -16.78
CA THR A 260 24.13 -7.16 -16.37
C THR A 260 24.68 -6.21 -17.40
N LEU A 261 24.07 -5.03 -17.46
CA LEU A 261 24.46 -3.88 -18.26
C LEU A 261 24.68 -2.69 -17.33
N ARG A 262 25.67 -1.85 -17.64
CA ARG A 262 25.96 -0.63 -16.90
C ARG A 262 25.89 0.55 -17.88
N PRO A 263 24.92 1.46 -17.73
CA PRO A 263 24.81 2.65 -18.56
C PRO A 263 25.94 3.64 -18.26
N PRO A 264 26.25 4.55 -19.20
CA PRO A 264 27.25 5.59 -19.00
C PRO A 264 26.91 6.45 -17.77
N GLY A 265 27.93 6.75 -16.96
CA GLY A 265 27.78 7.60 -15.76
C GLY A 265 27.11 6.94 -14.53
N LYS A 266 26.73 5.66 -14.59
CA LYS A 266 26.15 4.94 -13.44
C LYS A 266 27.18 4.01 -12.79
N GLU A 267 27.40 4.16 -11.48
CA GLU A 267 28.35 3.32 -10.74
C GLU A 267 27.93 1.85 -10.66
N ARG A 268 26.62 1.59 -10.50
CA ARG A 268 26.09 0.23 -10.25
C ARG A 268 25.53 -0.41 -11.52
N PRO A 269 25.92 -1.65 -11.85
CA PRO A 269 25.35 -2.39 -12.96
C PRO A 269 23.88 -2.77 -12.68
N VAL A 270 23.08 -2.80 -13.73
CA VAL A 270 21.67 -3.15 -13.75
C VAL A 270 21.52 -4.55 -14.36
N ARG A 271 20.67 -5.40 -13.76
CA ARG A 271 20.39 -6.72 -14.33
C ARG A 271 19.36 -6.58 -15.44
N PHE A 272 19.53 -7.27 -16.55
CA PHE A 272 18.54 -7.28 -17.66
C PHE A 272 17.12 -7.57 -17.16
N LYS A 273 16.95 -8.59 -16.30
CA LYS A 273 15.66 -8.94 -15.68
C LYS A 273 14.97 -7.83 -14.86
N THR A 274 15.69 -6.78 -14.45
CA THR A 274 15.08 -5.66 -13.69
C THR A 274 14.46 -4.59 -14.60
N LEU A 275 14.80 -4.60 -15.89
CA LEU A 275 14.17 -3.76 -16.90
C LEU A 275 12.75 -4.24 -17.23
N GLY A 276 12.52 -5.55 -17.25
CA GLY A 276 11.19 -6.12 -17.43
C GLY A 276 11.27 -7.54 -17.98
N PRO A 277 10.11 -8.23 -18.09
CA PRO A 277 10.06 -9.57 -18.68
C PRO A 277 10.51 -9.59 -20.14
N ASP A 278 10.27 -8.52 -20.91
CA ASP A 278 10.63 -8.43 -22.34
C ASP A 278 12.08 -8.02 -22.60
N TYR A 279 12.84 -7.79 -21.53
CA TYR A 279 14.22 -7.31 -21.58
C TYR A 279 15.21 -8.34 -21.02
N THR A 280 14.81 -9.61 -20.88
CA THR A 280 15.79 -10.67 -20.61
C THR A 280 16.65 -10.91 -21.85
N PRO A 281 17.88 -11.44 -21.70
CA PRO A 281 18.73 -11.77 -22.84
C PRO A 281 18.01 -12.65 -23.87
N GLU A 282 17.22 -13.62 -23.40
CA GLU A 282 16.46 -14.54 -24.24
C GLU A 282 15.30 -13.85 -24.97
N ALA A 283 14.63 -12.90 -24.31
CA ALA A 283 13.57 -12.10 -24.95
C ALA A 283 14.16 -11.15 -26.01
N ILE A 284 15.28 -10.51 -25.72
CA ILE A 284 15.95 -9.62 -26.67
C ILE A 284 16.51 -10.41 -27.86
N GLN A 285 17.11 -11.59 -27.61
CA GLN A 285 17.59 -12.47 -28.68
C GLN A 285 16.46 -12.92 -29.60
N ARG A 286 15.29 -13.28 -29.05
CA ARG A 286 14.12 -13.57 -29.88
C ARG A 286 13.69 -12.38 -30.72
N ARG A 287 13.61 -11.19 -30.12
CA ARG A 287 13.27 -9.94 -30.84
C ARG A 287 14.24 -9.61 -31.98
N ILE A 288 15.53 -9.89 -31.81
CA ILE A 288 16.55 -9.69 -32.86
C ILE A 288 16.39 -10.70 -34.01
N LEU A 289 15.91 -11.91 -33.73
CA LEU A 289 15.73 -12.98 -34.72
C LEU A 289 14.36 -12.95 -35.43
N GLU A 290 13.38 -12.26 -34.84
CA GLU A 290 12.01 -12.10 -35.38
C GLU A 290 11.85 -10.86 -36.28
N ILE A 291 12.94 -10.10 -36.52
CA ILE A 291 13.04 -9.00 -37.49
C ILE A 291 13.63 -9.55 -38.79
#